data_AF-A0A1Y1QQC6-F1
#
_entry.id   AF-A0A1Y1QQC6-F1
#
_cell.length_a   1.000
_cell.length_b   1.000
_cell.length_c   1.000
_cell.angle_alpha   90.00
_cell.angle_beta   90.00
_cell.angle_gamma   90.00
#
_symmetry.space_group_name_H-M   'P 1'
#
loop_
_entity.id
_entity.type
_entity.pdbx_description
1 polymer ?
#
loop_
_entity_poly.entity_id
_entity_poly.type
_entity_poly.pdbx_seq_one_letter_code
_entity_poly.pdbx_strand_id
1 'polypeptide(L)'
;MDKHGYLDGKDMGTAFNMLRANDLIWSFFVNLYLLGNDPMPFDLLYWNSDSTRMPAAMHSYYLRNMYLNNCLSQANCLTLSGTPIDLRTINTPAYFVSTHDDHIAPWRSTYAGAKLFAGPVRFVLGQSGHIAGIVNPAAANKYGHWVNETLDENADDWLFDATKVDLSWWHDWNRWVATFSSEEVDARIPGAGKLEVLGDAPGTYVRQKI
;
A
#
# COMPACT_ATOMS: atom_id res chain seq x y z
N MET A 1 -26.03 0.47 6.62
CA MET A 1 -25.67 0.72 5.21
C MET A 1 -26.90 0.81 4.29
N ASP A 2 -27.81 -0.17 4.30
CA ASP A 2 -28.97 -0.20 3.38
C ASP A 2 -29.94 1.00 3.44
N LYS A 3 -30.03 1.69 4.59
CA LYS A 3 -30.84 2.93 4.72
C LYS A 3 -30.20 4.19 4.12
N HIS A 4 -28.87 4.24 3.98
CA HIS A 4 -28.14 5.45 3.56
C HIS A 4 -27.41 5.29 2.23
N GLY A 5 -27.19 4.06 1.74
CA GLY A 5 -26.52 3.79 0.47
C GLY A 5 -24.98 3.94 0.50
N TYR A 6 -24.42 4.46 1.59
CA TYR A 6 -22.99 4.55 1.86
C TYR A 6 -22.66 4.11 3.29
N LEU A 7 -21.38 3.78 3.54
CA LEU A 7 -20.85 3.65 4.89
C LEU A 7 -20.36 5.04 5.36
N ASP A 8 -20.77 5.45 6.56
CA ASP A 8 -20.32 6.72 7.12
C ASP A 8 -18.80 6.68 7.41
N GLY A 9 -18.12 7.81 7.19
CA GLY A 9 -16.67 7.91 7.42
C GLY A 9 -16.28 7.59 8.87
N LYS A 10 -17.17 7.86 9.84
CA LYS A 10 -16.96 7.55 11.25
C LYS A 10 -16.96 6.04 11.52
N ASP A 11 -17.85 5.28 10.86
CA ASP A 11 -17.91 3.82 10.99
C ASP A 11 -16.71 3.16 10.31
N MET A 12 -16.29 3.69 9.15
CA MET A 12 -15.07 3.25 8.47
C MET A 12 -13.82 3.52 9.31
N GLY A 13 -13.71 4.74 9.86
CA GLY A 13 -12.65 5.12 10.77
C GLY A 13 -12.61 4.22 12.01
N THR A 14 -13.76 3.86 12.57
CA THR A 14 -13.83 2.97 13.74
C THR A 14 -13.38 1.54 13.42
N ALA A 15 -13.79 0.96 12.28
CA ALA A 15 -13.34 -0.36 11.86
C ALA A 15 -11.83 -0.41 11.62
N PHE A 16 -11.28 0.59 10.92
CA PHE A 16 -9.83 0.72 10.74
C PHE A 16 -9.10 1.00 12.05
N ASN A 17 -9.62 1.85 12.94
CA ASN A 17 -9.01 2.15 14.23
C ASN A 17 -8.99 0.93 15.16
N MET A 18 -10.02 0.07 15.12
CA MET A 18 -10.02 -1.19 15.86
C MET A 18 -8.97 -2.18 15.34
N LEU A 19 -8.64 -2.15 14.04
CA LEU A 19 -7.52 -2.88 13.45
C LEU A 19 -6.15 -2.20 13.68
N ARG A 20 -6.14 -0.96 14.22
CA ARG A 20 -4.96 -0.07 14.37
C ARG A 20 -4.67 0.34 15.82
N ALA A 21 -5.20 -0.36 16.82
CA ALA A 21 -5.07 0.06 18.23
C ALA A 21 -3.60 0.19 18.69
N ASN A 22 -2.68 -0.65 18.19
CA ASN A 22 -1.28 -0.61 18.60
C ASN A 22 -0.48 0.55 17.95
N ASP A 23 -0.68 0.80 16.66
CA ASP A 23 0.17 1.75 15.92
C ASP A 23 -0.29 3.21 16.01
N LEU A 24 -1.58 3.46 16.27
CA LEU A 24 -2.12 4.83 16.39
C LEU A 24 -2.46 5.27 17.82
N ILE A 25 -2.77 4.33 18.72
CA ILE A 25 -3.19 4.67 20.10
C ILE A 25 -2.09 4.27 21.09
N TRP A 26 -1.59 3.03 21.02
CA TRP A 26 -0.63 2.53 22.00
C TRP A 26 0.79 3.08 21.82
N SER A 27 1.28 3.18 20.58
CA SER A 27 2.57 3.82 20.26
C SER A 27 2.62 5.28 20.74
N PHE A 28 1.50 6.00 20.64
CA PHE A 28 1.32 7.37 21.10
C PHE A 28 1.32 7.44 22.63
N PHE A 29 0.58 6.55 23.30
CA PHE A 29 0.57 6.46 24.76
C PHE A 29 1.96 6.12 25.34
N VAL A 30 2.68 5.17 24.76
CA VAL A 30 4.03 4.81 25.22
C VAL A 30 5.02 5.96 25.01
N ASN A 31 5.04 6.58 23.83
CA ASN A 31 6.02 7.63 23.53
C ASN A 31 5.75 8.95 24.25
N LEU A 32 4.50 9.41 24.30
CA LEU A 32 4.17 10.73 24.86
C LEU A 32 3.87 10.67 26.36
N TYR A 33 3.14 9.65 26.83
CA TYR A 33 2.73 9.58 28.23
C TYR A 33 3.76 8.87 29.12
N LEU A 34 4.34 7.76 28.67
CA LEU A 34 5.32 7.01 29.48
C LEU A 34 6.75 7.51 29.31
N LEU A 35 7.16 7.88 28.09
CA LEU A 35 8.55 8.25 27.80
C LEU A 35 8.79 9.77 27.69
N GLY A 36 7.73 10.59 27.59
CA GLY A 36 7.84 12.04 27.53
C GLY A 36 8.49 12.59 26.26
N ASN A 37 8.46 11.82 25.16
CA ASN A 37 9.04 12.22 23.88
C ASN A 37 8.13 13.24 23.17
N ASP A 38 8.72 14.14 22.36
CA ASP A 38 7.99 15.11 21.56
C ASP A 38 7.01 14.43 20.56
N PRO A 39 5.86 15.05 20.24
CA PRO A 39 4.88 14.46 19.34
C PRO A 39 5.44 14.30 17.92
N MET A 40 5.37 13.06 17.40
CA MET A 40 5.68 12.75 16.01
C MET A 40 4.68 13.40 15.04
N PRO A 41 5.06 13.59 13.76
CA PRO A 41 4.61 14.73 12.95
C PRO A 41 3.10 14.76 12.65
N PHE A 42 2.57 15.98 12.69
CA PHE A 42 1.17 16.35 12.49
C PHE A 42 0.58 15.93 11.13
N ASP A 43 1.42 15.68 10.14
CA ASP A 43 1.04 15.36 8.76
C ASP A 43 0.36 14.00 8.64
N LEU A 44 0.91 12.96 9.27
CA LEU A 44 0.34 11.61 9.26
C LEU A 44 -1.00 11.56 9.97
N LEU A 45 -1.12 12.25 11.10
CA LEU A 45 -2.38 12.36 11.85
C LEU A 45 -3.41 13.17 11.06
N TYR A 46 -2.99 14.25 10.39
CA TYR A 46 -3.88 15.01 9.51
C TYR A 46 -4.43 14.14 8.39
N TRP A 47 -3.56 13.45 7.64
CA TRP A 47 -3.98 12.50 6.60
C TRP A 47 -4.91 11.42 7.15
N ASN A 48 -4.59 10.86 8.32
CA ASN A 48 -5.41 9.79 8.89
C ASN A 48 -6.80 10.26 9.33
N SER A 49 -6.92 11.52 9.77
CA SER A 49 -8.18 12.13 10.16
C SER A 49 -9.07 12.54 8.98
N ASP A 50 -8.47 12.69 7.79
CA ASP A 50 -9.17 13.09 6.56
C ASP A 50 -9.81 11.87 5.86
N SER A 51 -10.90 11.37 6.47
CA SER A 51 -11.57 10.15 6.02
C SER A 51 -12.31 10.30 4.68
N THR A 52 -12.57 9.17 4.01
CA THR A 52 -13.38 9.10 2.77
C THR A 52 -14.64 8.25 2.97
N ARG A 53 -15.70 8.48 2.18
CA ARG A 53 -16.88 7.61 2.15
C ARG A 53 -16.73 6.55 1.07
N MET A 54 -17.22 5.35 1.34
CA MET A 54 -17.27 4.26 0.35
C MET A 54 -18.73 3.88 0.03
N PRO A 55 -19.09 3.66 -1.25
CA PRO A 55 -20.40 3.14 -1.61
C PRO A 55 -20.67 1.80 -0.91
N ALA A 56 -21.90 1.61 -0.42
CA ALA A 56 -22.20 0.47 0.43
C ALA A 56 -21.98 -0.88 -0.29
N ALA A 57 -22.40 -0.99 -1.55
CA ALA A 57 -22.23 -2.20 -2.35
C ALA A 57 -20.76 -2.56 -2.52
N MET A 58 -19.89 -1.58 -2.79
CA MET A 58 -18.45 -1.79 -2.93
C MET A 58 -17.84 -2.27 -1.62
N HIS A 59 -18.13 -1.57 -0.51
CA HIS A 59 -17.58 -1.92 0.80
C HIS A 59 -18.01 -3.32 1.27
N SER A 60 -19.29 -3.64 1.19
CA SER A 60 -19.79 -4.98 1.55
C SER A 60 -19.22 -6.08 0.65
N TYR A 61 -19.07 -5.81 -0.65
CA TYR A 61 -18.43 -6.74 -1.57
C TYR A 61 -16.95 -6.96 -1.19
N TYR A 62 -16.22 -5.90 -0.90
CA TYR A 62 -14.81 -5.97 -0.52
C TYR A 62 -14.60 -6.76 0.77
N LEU A 63 -15.35 -6.47 1.84
CA LEU A 63 -15.21 -7.21 3.10
C LEU A 63 -15.58 -8.70 2.97
N ARG A 64 -16.70 -9.01 2.32
CA ARG A 64 -17.15 -10.40 2.19
C ARG A 64 -16.22 -11.21 1.29
N ASN A 65 -15.80 -10.64 0.17
CA ASN A 65 -15.05 -11.40 -0.82
C ASN A 65 -13.54 -11.39 -0.57
N MET A 66 -12.96 -10.33 -0.02
CA MET A 66 -11.52 -10.25 0.24
C MET A 66 -11.18 -10.73 1.64
N TYR A 67 -11.76 -10.12 2.69
CA TYR A 67 -11.39 -10.45 4.07
C TYR A 67 -11.99 -11.76 4.56
N LEU A 68 -13.28 -11.99 4.30
CA LEU A 68 -13.95 -13.18 4.81
C LEU A 68 -13.67 -14.42 3.95
N ASN A 69 -13.88 -14.32 2.63
CA ASN A 69 -13.79 -15.47 1.73
C ASN A 69 -12.42 -15.60 1.05
N ASN A 70 -11.56 -14.58 1.11
CA ASN A 70 -10.26 -14.53 0.43
C ASN A 70 -10.32 -14.98 -1.04
N CYS A 71 -11.32 -14.50 -1.77
CA CYS A 71 -11.58 -14.92 -3.15
C CYS A 71 -10.54 -14.39 -4.13
N LEU A 72 -9.86 -13.26 -3.88
CA LEU A 72 -8.89 -12.72 -4.84
C LEU A 72 -7.65 -13.62 -5.00
N SER A 73 -7.28 -14.37 -3.95
CA SER A 73 -6.20 -15.35 -4.03
C SER A 73 -6.62 -16.66 -4.70
N GLN A 74 -7.91 -16.81 -5.01
CA GLN A 74 -8.49 -18.02 -5.57
C GLN A 74 -8.93 -17.76 -7.00
N ALA A 75 -8.43 -18.59 -7.91
CA ALA A 75 -8.77 -18.49 -9.31
C ALA A 75 -10.27 -18.54 -9.58
N ASN A 76 -10.77 -17.58 -10.35
CA ASN A 76 -12.15 -17.51 -10.81
C ASN A 76 -13.19 -17.44 -9.67
N CYS A 77 -12.78 -17.20 -8.41
CA CYS A 77 -13.70 -17.00 -7.28
C CYS A 77 -14.46 -15.67 -7.41
N LEU A 78 -13.86 -14.68 -8.09
CA LEU A 78 -14.47 -13.40 -8.41
C LEU A 78 -14.80 -13.33 -9.90
N THR A 79 -15.89 -12.64 -10.21
CA THR A 79 -16.19 -12.16 -11.56
C THR A 79 -16.48 -10.67 -11.47
N LEU A 80 -15.74 -9.86 -12.22
CA LEU A 80 -15.93 -8.40 -12.31
C LEU A 80 -16.19 -8.04 -13.77
N SER A 81 -17.27 -7.29 -14.02
CA SER A 81 -17.67 -6.89 -15.38
C SER A 81 -17.81 -8.06 -16.38
N GLY A 82 -18.23 -9.24 -15.88
CA GLY A 82 -18.35 -10.46 -16.69
C GLY A 82 -17.04 -11.24 -16.90
N THR A 83 -15.93 -10.79 -16.34
CA THR A 83 -14.61 -11.43 -16.45
C THR A 83 -14.24 -12.14 -15.14
N PRO A 84 -14.03 -13.48 -15.17
CA PRO A 84 -13.45 -14.20 -14.04
C PRO A 84 -12.04 -13.69 -13.71
N ILE A 85 -11.74 -13.52 -12.43
CA ILE A 85 -10.45 -12.98 -11.97
C ILE A 85 -9.53 -14.11 -11.54
N ASP A 86 -8.32 -14.13 -12.12
CA ASP A 86 -7.25 -15.03 -11.73
C ASP A 86 -5.90 -14.30 -11.82
N LEU A 87 -5.28 -14.03 -10.67
CA LEU A 87 -3.99 -13.32 -10.60
C LEU A 87 -2.86 -14.09 -11.31
N ARG A 88 -3.01 -15.41 -11.46
CA ARG A 88 -2.04 -16.28 -12.16
C ARG A 88 -2.04 -16.07 -13.67
N THR A 89 -2.93 -15.23 -14.19
CA THR A 89 -2.92 -14.81 -15.60
C THR A 89 -2.12 -13.53 -15.84
N ILE A 90 -1.67 -12.86 -14.76
CA ILE A 90 -0.90 -11.62 -14.86
C ILE A 90 0.56 -11.97 -15.18
N ASN A 91 0.94 -11.75 -16.44
CA ASN A 91 2.29 -11.98 -16.96
C ASN A 91 3.17 -10.72 -16.97
N THR A 92 2.61 -9.57 -16.57
CA THR A 92 3.35 -8.30 -16.53
C THR A 92 4.34 -8.31 -15.37
N PRO A 93 5.59 -7.83 -15.54
CA PRO A 93 6.52 -7.67 -14.44
C PRO A 93 5.92 -6.86 -13.31
N ALA A 94 6.01 -7.38 -12.08
CA ALA A 94 5.43 -6.75 -10.90
C ALA A 94 6.51 -6.43 -9.86
N TYR A 95 6.41 -5.24 -9.25
CA TYR A 95 7.21 -4.86 -8.09
C TYR A 95 6.30 -4.87 -6.86
N PHE A 96 6.64 -5.71 -5.89
CA PHE A 96 5.85 -5.93 -4.69
C PHE A 96 6.63 -5.43 -3.48
N VAL A 97 6.17 -4.34 -2.88
CA VAL A 97 6.77 -3.79 -1.65
C VAL A 97 5.90 -4.12 -0.45
N SER A 98 6.53 -4.54 0.64
CA SER A 98 5.89 -4.74 1.95
C SER A 98 6.80 -4.16 3.03
N THR A 99 6.30 -4.00 4.25
CA THR A 99 7.14 -3.50 5.37
C THR A 99 7.19 -4.50 6.51
N HIS A 100 8.38 -4.69 7.10
CA HIS A 100 8.66 -5.77 8.04
C HIS A 100 7.79 -5.69 9.31
N ASP A 101 7.57 -4.47 9.83
CA ASP A 101 6.81 -4.24 11.06
C ASP A 101 5.37 -3.79 10.76
N ASP A 102 4.84 -4.14 9.58
CA ASP A 102 3.46 -3.84 9.19
C ASP A 102 2.46 -4.76 9.92
N HIS A 103 1.74 -4.21 10.88
CA HIS A 103 0.66 -4.93 11.56
C HIS A 103 -0.68 -4.86 10.82
N ILE A 104 -0.82 -3.99 9.82
CA ILE A 104 -2.05 -3.82 9.04
C ILE A 104 -2.06 -4.79 7.86
N ALA A 105 -0.94 -4.88 7.14
CA ALA A 105 -0.72 -5.80 6.04
C ALA A 105 0.54 -6.64 6.33
N PRO A 106 0.42 -7.72 7.14
CA PRO A 106 1.56 -8.54 7.52
C PRO A 106 2.34 -9.01 6.30
N TRP A 107 3.65 -8.76 6.29
CA TRP A 107 4.46 -8.96 5.09
C TRP A 107 4.50 -10.42 4.62
N ARG A 108 4.32 -11.39 5.53
CA ARG A 108 4.21 -12.82 5.15
C ARG A 108 2.93 -13.08 4.34
N SER A 109 1.84 -12.39 4.64
CA SER A 109 0.58 -12.50 3.91
C SER A 109 0.69 -11.85 2.53
N THR A 110 1.31 -10.67 2.45
CA THR A 110 1.53 -9.99 1.17
C THR A 110 2.55 -10.71 0.29
N TYR A 111 3.59 -11.34 0.88
CA TYR A 111 4.52 -12.24 0.21
C TYR A 111 3.80 -13.43 -0.44
N ALA A 112 2.88 -14.08 0.28
CA ALA A 112 2.05 -15.13 -0.29
C ALA A 112 1.21 -14.64 -1.48
N GLY A 113 0.72 -13.39 -1.42
CA GLY A 113 0.02 -12.74 -2.53
C GLY A 113 0.93 -12.46 -3.74
N ALA A 114 2.17 -12.03 -3.51
CA ALA A 114 3.16 -11.78 -4.54
C ALA A 114 3.44 -13.04 -5.38
N LYS A 115 3.48 -14.22 -4.73
CA LYS A 115 3.68 -15.52 -5.40
C LYS A 115 2.52 -15.97 -6.31
N LEU A 116 1.38 -15.27 -6.32
CA LEU A 116 0.23 -15.64 -7.16
C LEU A 116 0.37 -15.20 -8.61
N PHE A 117 1.29 -14.29 -8.91
CA PHE A 117 1.47 -13.74 -10.27
C PHE A 117 2.30 -14.72 -11.10
N ALA A 118 1.95 -14.88 -12.39
CA ALA A 118 2.72 -15.74 -13.30
C ALA A 118 3.91 -15.01 -13.93
N GLY A 119 3.83 -13.68 -14.06
CA GLY A 119 4.93 -12.84 -14.51
C GLY A 119 6.07 -12.76 -13.50
N PRO A 120 7.22 -12.18 -13.89
CA PRO A 120 8.33 -11.99 -12.97
C PRO A 120 7.94 -11.02 -11.86
N VAL A 121 8.21 -11.40 -10.62
CA VAL A 121 7.93 -10.59 -9.43
C VAL A 121 9.23 -10.21 -8.75
N ARG A 122 9.41 -8.92 -8.46
CA ARG A 122 10.45 -8.41 -7.57
C ARG A 122 9.81 -8.11 -6.21
N PHE A 123 10.09 -8.92 -5.20
CA PHE A 123 9.65 -8.67 -3.83
C PHE A 123 10.71 -7.87 -3.08
N VAL A 124 10.28 -6.83 -2.36
CA VAL A 124 11.15 -5.99 -1.52
C VAL A 124 10.47 -5.76 -0.17
N LEU A 125 11.25 -5.94 0.89
CA LEU A 125 10.79 -5.74 2.25
C LEU A 125 11.42 -4.48 2.84
N GLY A 126 10.65 -3.40 2.97
CA GLY A 126 11.07 -2.21 3.69
C GLY A 126 11.14 -2.44 5.21
N GLN A 127 12.01 -1.74 5.90
CA GLN A 127 12.03 -1.70 7.36
C GLN A 127 10.95 -0.73 7.89
N SER A 128 10.57 -0.88 9.17
CA SER A 128 9.51 -0.13 9.86
C SER A 128 8.09 -0.60 9.53
N GLY A 129 7.08 0.13 10.03
CA GLY A 129 5.67 -0.21 9.91
C GLY A 129 4.98 0.43 8.71
N HIS A 130 3.66 0.21 8.60
CA HIS A 130 2.85 0.48 7.42
C HIS A 130 3.15 1.80 6.68
N ILE A 131 3.09 2.93 7.39
CA ILE A 131 3.32 4.25 6.76
C ILE A 131 4.80 4.60 6.74
N ALA A 132 5.50 4.42 7.87
CA ALA A 132 6.88 4.85 8.03
C ALA A 132 7.86 4.08 7.12
N GLY A 133 7.59 2.81 6.83
CA GLY A 133 8.39 2.01 5.91
C GLY A 133 8.09 2.28 4.44
N ILE A 134 6.82 2.55 4.09
CA ILE A 134 6.43 2.87 2.70
C ILE A 134 6.85 4.30 2.33
N VAL A 135 6.52 5.28 3.17
CA VAL A 135 6.89 6.68 2.98
C VAL A 135 8.26 6.92 3.62
N ASN A 136 9.30 6.41 2.96
CA ASN A 136 10.69 6.55 3.36
C ASN A 136 11.46 7.34 2.29
N PRO A 137 11.48 8.69 2.35
CA PRO A 137 12.10 9.51 1.32
C PRO A 137 13.57 9.15 1.06
N ALA A 138 13.93 9.02 -0.21
CA ALA A 138 15.29 8.71 -0.67
C ALA A 138 16.36 9.66 -0.11
N ALA A 139 16.02 10.95 0.06
CA ALA A 139 16.95 11.92 0.64
C ALA A 139 17.16 11.74 2.16
N ALA A 140 16.17 11.19 2.87
CA ALA A 140 16.23 11.01 4.32
C ALA A 140 16.94 9.71 4.71
N ASN A 141 16.86 8.66 3.87
CA ASN A 141 17.47 7.34 4.09
C ASN A 141 17.33 6.83 5.53
N LYS A 142 16.13 7.00 6.11
CA LYS A 142 15.89 6.76 7.53
C LYS A 142 15.87 5.27 7.87
N TYR A 143 15.32 4.46 6.96
CA TYR A 143 15.18 3.02 7.12
C TYR A 143 15.79 2.29 5.91
N GLY A 144 16.30 1.09 6.17
CA GLY A 144 16.79 0.18 5.11
C GLY A 144 15.66 -0.65 4.49
N HIS A 145 16.06 -1.59 3.64
CA HIS A 145 15.19 -2.62 3.09
C HIS A 145 15.97 -3.92 2.85
N TRP A 146 15.27 -5.03 2.66
CA TRP A 146 15.81 -6.32 2.28
C TRP A 146 15.42 -6.65 0.85
N VAL A 147 16.36 -7.24 0.13
CA VAL A 147 16.19 -7.71 -1.24
C VAL A 147 16.75 -9.12 -1.39
N ASN A 148 16.12 -9.90 -2.26
CA ASN A 148 16.61 -11.18 -2.72
C ASN A 148 16.29 -11.30 -4.22
N GLU A 149 17.04 -12.13 -4.94
CA GLU A 149 16.83 -12.37 -6.37
C GLU A 149 15.71 -13.38 -6.64
N THR A 150 15.46 -14.28 -5.69
CA THR A 150 14.42 -15.31 -5.79
C THR A 150 13.20 -14.97 -4.94
N LEU A 151 12.06 -15.57 -5.29
CA LEU A 151 10.92 -15.70 -4.38
C LEU A 151 10.89 -17.15 -3.91
N ASP A 152 11.47 -17.38 -2.73
CA ASP A 152 11.51 -18.70 -2.11
C ASP A 152 10.12 -19.18 -1.68
N GLU A 153 10.00 -20.48 -1.42
CA GLU A 153 8.72 -21.08 -1.07
C GLU A 153 8.15 -20.47 0.22
N ASN A 154 9.01 -20.30 1.22
CA ASN A 154 8.69 -19.72 2.52
C ASN A 154 9.19 -18.27 2.63
N ALA A 155 8.36 -17.40 3.20
CA ALA A 155 8.68 -15.99 3.41
C ALA A 155 9.85 -15.80 4.40
N ASP A 156 9.95 -16.62 5.44
CA ASP A 156 11.01 -16.55 6.45
C ASP A 156 12.37 -16.98 5.89
N ASP A 157 12.37 -18.02 5.03
CA ASP A 157 13.58 -18.45 4.32
C ASP A 157 14.05 -17.33 3.37
N TRP A 158 13.11 -16.71 2.65
CA TRP A 158 13.38 -15.55 1.80
C TRP A 158 14.07 -14.42 2.56
N LEU A 159 13.59 -14.10 3.77
CA LEU A 159 14.19 -13.05 4.61
C LEU A 159 15.55 -13.47 5.18
N PHE A 160 15.72 -14.74 5.53
CA PHE A 160 16.99 -15.27 6.03
C PHE A 160 18.11 -15.13 4.99
N ASP A 161 17.80 -15.41 3.72
CA ASP A 161 18.74 -15.31 2.61
C ASP A 161 18.82 -13.89 2.00
N ALA A 162 17.93 -12.98 2.40
CA ALA A 162 17.88 -11.63 1.85
C ALA A 162 19.08 -10.78 2.27
N THR A 163 19.56 -9.96 1.33
CA THR A 163 20.57 -8.95 1.60
C THR A 163 19.91 -7.68 2.11
N LYS A 164 20.36 -7.19 3.27
CA LYS A 164 19.96 -5.89 3.78
C LYS A 164 20.69 -4.76 3.05
N VAL A 165 19.95 -3.75 2.64
CA VAL A 165 20.43 -2.51 2.02
C VAL A 165 20.03 -1.34 2.90
N ASP A 166 21.02 -0.63 3.47
CA ASP A 166 20.79 0.52 4.35
C ASP A 166 20.51 1.82 3.55
N LEU A 167 19.55 1.74 2.63
CA LEU A 167 19.00 2.87 1.86
C LEU A 167 17.48 2.73 1.78
N SER A 168 16.78 3.81 1.41
CA SER A 168 15.36 3.69 1.08
C SER A 168 15.14 2.73 -0.10
N TRP A 169 14.08 1.91 0.01
CA TRP A 169 13.63 1.03 -1.08
C TRP A 169 13.24 1.80 -2.35
N TRP A 170 12.98 3.11 -2.26
CA TRP A 170 12.70 3.96 -3.43
C TRP A 170 13.85 3.96 -4.44
N HIS A 171 15.10 3.87 -3.98
CA HIS A 171 16.25 3.75 -4.87
C HIS A 171 16.21 2.46 -5.68
N ASP A 172 15.79 1.38 -5.05
CA ASP A 172 15.67 0.07 -5.69
C ASP A 172 14.53 0.05 -6.72
N TRP A 173 13.35 0.53 -6.31
CA TRP A 173 12.22 0.68 -7.21
C TRP A 173 12.55 1.58 -8.41
N ASN A 174 13.22 2.71 -8.20
CA ASN A 174 13.62 3.62 -9.26
C ASN A 174 14.55 2.93 -10.29
N ARG A 175 15.52 2.14 -9.83
CA ARG A 175 16.38 1.34 -10.73
C ARG A 175 15.56 0.31 -11.49
N TRP A 176 14.66 -0.40 -10.82
CA TRP A 176 13.81 -1.42 -11.44
C TRP A 176 12.89 -0.81 -12.51
N VAL A 177 12.16 0.26 -12.20
CA VAL A 177 11.20 0.87 -13.13
C VAL A 177 11.90 1.52 -14.33
N ALA A 178 13.11 2.07 -14.13
CA ALA A 178 13.90 2.63 -15.22
C ALA A 178 14.26 1.58 -16.28
N THR A 179 14.37 0.29 -15.95
CA THR A 179 14.63 -0.76 -16.95
C THR A 179 13.50 -0.93 -17.97
N PHE A 180 12.29 -0.46 -17.66
CA PHE A 180 11.13 -0.47 -18.58
C PHE A 180 10.96 0.83 -19.36
N SER A 181 11.84 1.82 -19.14
CA SER A 181 11.89 3.07 -19.90
C SER A 181 13.18 3.11 -20.70
N SER A 182 13.11 2.79 -21.98
CA SER A 182 14.30 2.66 -22.83
C SER A 182 14.89 3.99 -23.28
N GLU A 183 14.16 5.10 -23.17
CA GLU A 183 14.55 6.40 -23.73
C GLU A 183 14.17 7.57 -22.81
N GLU A 184 15.07 8.55 -22.73
CA GLU A 184 14.77 9.86 -22.16
C GLU A 184 14.21 10.76 -23.27
N VAL A 185 13.15 11.50 -22.96
CA VAL A 185 12.52 12.45 -23.88
C VAL A 185 12.33 13.78 -23.18
N ASP A 186 12.16 14.85 -23.97
CA ASP A 186 11.87 16.18 -23.42
C ASP A 186 10.63 16.15 -22.51
N ALA A 187 10.71 16.91 -21.42
CA ALA A 187 9.64 17.01 -20.45
C ALA A 187 8.34 17.49 -21.11
N ARG A 188 7.26 16.72 -20.91
CA ARG A 188 5.96 17.03 -21.49
C ARG A 188 5.33 18.24 -20.80
N ILE A 189 4.72 19.12 -21.58
CA ILE A 189 3.94 20.25 -21.07
C ILE A 189 2.48 19.81 -20.87
N PRO A 190 1.93 19.87 -19.65
CA PRO A 190 0.51 19.61 -19.42
C PRO A 190 -0.37 20.47 -20.33
N GLY A 191 -1.35 19.85 -20.98
CA GLY A 191 -2.24 20.54 -21.93
C GLY A 191 -1.74 20.62 -23.38
N ALA A 192 -0.48 20.28 -23.68
CA ALA A 192 0.03 20.31 -25.05
C ALA A 192 -0.47 19.14 -25.94
N GLY A 193 -1.16 18.16 -25.35
CA GLY A 193 -1.72 17.01 -26.05
C GLY A 193 -3.19 17.16 -26.42
N LYS A 194 -3.92 16.04 -26.48
CA LYS A 194 -5.36 16.02 -26.80
C LYS A 194 -6.28 16.39 -25.62
N LEU A 195 -5.73 16.50 -24.42
CA LEU A 195 -6.49 16.72 -23.19
C LEU A 195 -6.17 18.11 -22.64
N GLU A 196 -7.22 18.87 -22.35
CA GLU A 196 -7.11 20.20 -21.76
C GLU A 196 -6.78 20.13 -20.26
N VAL A 197 -6.12 21.17 -19.76
CA VAL A 197 -5.86 21.33 -18.33
C VAL A 197 -7.15 21.79 -17.64
N LEU A 198 -7.63 20.99 -16.69
CA LEU A 198 -8.86 21.28 -15.93
C LEU A 198 -8.64 22.22 -14.74
N GLY A 199 -7.38 22.40 -14.32
CA GLY A 199 -6.97 23.24 -13.20
C GLY A 199 -5.68 22.74 -12.55
N ASP A 200 -5.14 23.53 -11.61
CA ASP A 200 -3.91 23.19 -10.91
C ASP A 200 -4.10 22.01 -9.93
N ALA A 201 -3.05 21.20 -9.77
CA ALA A 201 -2.98 20.22 -8.70
C ALA A 201 -3.05 20.93 -7.32
N PRO A 202 -3.64 20.30 -6.29
CA PRO A 202 -4.09 18.91 -6.21
C PRO A 202 -5.56 18.69 -6.63
N GLY A 203 -6.17 19.67 -7.30
CA GLY A 203 -7.57 19.58 -7.77
C GLY A 203 -8.62 19.75 -6.67
N THR A 204 -9.87 19.46 -7.01
CA THR A 204 -11.06 19.76 -6.17
C THR A 204 -11.56 18.55 -5.37
N TYR A 205 -11.31 17.33 -5.83
CA TYR A 205 -11.84 16.11 -5.19
C TYR A 205 -11.17 15.82 -3.85
N VAL A 206 -9.84 16.00 -3.77
CA VAL A 206 -9.07 15.83 -2.52
C VAL A 206 -9.45 16.86 -1.43
N ARG A 207 -10.14 17.94 -1.80
CA ARG A 207 -10.55 19.01 -0.87
C ARG A 207 -11.96 18.82 -0.33
N GLN A 208 -12.68 17.79 -0.79
CA GLN A 208 -14.04 17.51 -0.32
C GLN A 208 -14.00 17.04 1.12
N LYS A 209 -14.97 17.51 1.93
CA LYS A 209 -15.13 17.11 3.33
C LYS A 209 -16.36 16.21 3.49
N ILE A 210 -16.31 15.32 4.47
CA ILE A 210 -17.41 14.42 4.86
C ILE A 210 -18.40 15.10 5.79
#